data_AF-A0A8T7DU11-F1
#
_entry.id   AF-A0A8T7DU11-F1
#
_cell.length_a   1.000
_cell.length_b   1.000
_cell.length_c   1.000
_cell.angle_alpha   90.00
_cell.angle_beta   90.00
_cell.angle_gamma   90.00
#
_symmetry.space_group_name_H-M   'P 1'
#
loop_
_entity.id
_entity.type
_entity.pdbx_description
1 polymer ?
#
loop_
_entity_poly.entity_id
_entity_poly.type
_entity_poly.pdbx_seq_one_letter_code
_entity_poly.pdbx_strand_id
1 'polypeptide(L)'
;MKYILSTLFAVLVSMALVPGLQAGTRAVIEVEIEEEGNTEKYFEIITFDDERFRIDFVGEDKKVTEETPYIMTADGGDTWIMGDKPKDRFYCSEMQTEAFFQNLGDQVTHAVDFFNVKAETPTVKQVLEEPGPEIVGFKTTHVQLETNASAYAWFLFFKFEYSVKIVDDLWYTTDVEIHPVRKKWINALTQSGNSIIDRLFSNYVEKLPGPILKTESVMDITNIRKNSTKTQKQRTLVIAVEEVDAAELDKLFKLPECEIMDDDEIQEKGKALMSAGKLML
;
A
#
# COMPACT_ATOMS: atom_id res chain seq x y z
N MET A 1 9.61 16.55 -4.71
CA MET A 1 8.18 16.87 -4.53
C MET A 1 7.30 16.46 -5.72
N LYS A 2 7.80 15.66 -6.69
CA LYS A 2 6.95 15.03 -7.73
C LYS A 2 6.21 13.80 -7.17
N TYR A 3 6.85 13.04 -6.29
CA TYR A 3 6.36 11.73 -5.80
C TYR A 3 5.66 11.73 -4.43
N ILE A 4 5.30 12.87 -3.83
CA ILE A 4 4.79 12.90 -2.44
C ILE A 4 3.27 12.93 -2.36
N LEU A 5 2.57 13.52 -3.36
CA LEU A 5 1.10 13.60 -3.36
C LEU A 5 0.43 12.43 -4.11
N SER A 6 1.21 11.72 -4.93
CA SER A 6 0.80 10.73 -5.93
C SER A 6 0.58 9.31 -5.39
N THR A 7 0.80 9.07 -4.09
CA THR A 7 1.41 7.80 -3.64
C THR A 7 0.65 7.15 -2.49
N LEU A 8 -0.67 7.38 -2.41
CA LEU A 8 -1.44 7.23 -1.18
C LEU A 8 -2.40 6.02 -1.15
N PHE A 9 -2.37 5.06 -2.10
CA PHE A 9 -3.52 4.14 -2.21
C PHE A 9 -3.37 2.67 -2.65
N ALA A 10 -2.19 2.06 -2.77
CA ALA A 10 -2.14 0.77 -3.50
C ALA A 10 -1.45 -0.47 -2.90
N VAL A 11 -1.14 -0.53 -1.60
CA VAL A 11 -0.62 -1.78 -0.97
C VAL A 11 -1.69 -2.54 -0.17
N LEU A 12 -2.98 -2.29 -0.42
CA LEU A 12 -4.09 -2.99 0.24
C LEU A 12 -4.77 -4.05 -0.64
N VAL A 13 -3.97 -4.81 -1.40
CA VAL A 13 -4.46 -5.79 -2.38
C VAL A 13 -4.15 -7.21 -1.91
N SER A 14 -5.20 -8.01 -1.85
CA SER A 14 -5.31 -9.45 -1.51
C SER A 14 -4.51 -9.98 -0.33
N MET A 15 -5.13 -9.98 0.85
CA MET A 15 -4.80 -10.96 1.89
C MET A 15 -6.08 -11.77 2.17
N ALA A 16 -6.12 -12.97 1.63
CA ALA A 16 -7.31 -13.81 1.57
C ALA A 16 -7.02 -15.16 2.24
N LEU A 17 -7.71 -15.50 3.33
CA LEU A 17 -7.64 -16.86 3.85
C LEU A 17 -8.48 -17.79 2.98
N VAL A 18 -7.84 -18.81 2.40
CA VAL A 18 -8.53 -19.93 1.74
C VAL A 18 -8.71 -21.04 2.79
N PRO A 19 -9.92 -21.27 3.31
CA PRO A 19 -10.13 -22.26 4.37
C PRO A 19 -9.86 -23.69 3.86
N GLY A 20 -8.97 -24.41 4.54
CA GLY A 20 -8.71 -25.84 4.31
C GLY A 20 -7.30 -26.21 3.86
N LEU A 21 -6.39 -25.24 3.76
CA LEU A 21 -5.00 -25.48 3.39
C LEU A 21 -4.13 -25.56 4.65
N GLN A 22 -3.50 -26.70 4.90
CA GLN A 22 -2.34 -26.80 5.83
C GLN A 22 -1.07 -26.15 5.24
N ALA A 23 -1.24 -25.35 4.19
CA ALA A 23 -0.25 -24.80 3.30
C ALA A 23 -0.56 -23.30 3.11
N GLY A 24 0.48 -22.49 2.94
CA GLY A 24 0.32 -21.05 2.76
C GLY A 24 -0.26 -20.69 1.41
N THR A 25 -0.50 -19.41 1.22
CA THR A 25 -0.95 -18.82 -0.03
C THR A 25 0.11 -17.86 -0.55
N ARG A 26 0.34 -17.88 -1.85
CA ARG A 26 1.10 -16.87 -2.56
C ARG A 26 0.23 -16.21 -3.61
N ALA A 27 0.19 -14.89 -3.60
CA ALA A 27 -0.43 -14.06 -4.62
C ALA A 27 0.62 -13.25 -5.36
N VAL A 28 0.47 -13.15 -6.68
CA VAL A 28 1.28 -12.23 -7.50
C VAL A 28 0.42 -11.04 -7.88
N ILE A 29 0.89 -9.86 -7.53
CA ILE A 29 0.22 -8.59 -7.79
C ILE A 29 1.02 -7.83 -8.84
N GLU A 30 0.30 -7.36 -9.85
CA GLU A 30 0.81 -6.42 -10.83
C GLU A 30 0.39 -5.01 -10.44
N VAL A 31 1.36 -4.09 -10.42
CA VAL A 31 1.10 -2.67 -10.20
C VAL A 31 1.56 -1.88 -11.42
N GLU A 32 0.69 -1.01 -11.91
CA GLU A 32 0.93 -0.13 -13.06
C GLU A 32 0.61 1.31 -12.63
N ILE A 33 1.54 2.23 -12.88
CA ILE A 33 1.38 3.66 -12.56
C ILE A 33 1.58 4.44 -13.86
N GLU A 34 0.63 5.32 -14.20
CA GLU A 34 0.69 6.21 -15.36
C GLU A 34 0.75 7.67 -14.89
N GLU A 35 1.85 8.37 -15.19
CA GLU A 35 2.03 9.80 -14.90
C GLU A 35 2.63 10.52 -16.12
N GLU A 36 1.99 11.62 -16.56
CA GLU A 36 2.50 12.48 -17.65
C GLU A 36 2.84 11.71 -18.95
N GLY A 37 2.15 10.59 -19.21
CA GLY A 37 2.34 9.74 -20.38
C GLY A 37 3.45 8.69 -20.23
N ASN A 38 4.10 8.60 -19.07
CA ASN A 38 5.01 7.51 -18.73
C ASN A 38 4.24 6.45 -17.95
N THR A 39 4.48 5.19 -18.28
CA THR A 39 3.92 4.04 -17.55
C THR A 39 5.06 3.28 -16.90
N GLU A 40 4.99 3.14 -15.59
CA GLU A 40 5.88 2.27 -14.81
C GLU A 40 5.10 1.03 -14.36
N LYS A 41 5.79 -0.10 -14.37
CA LYS A 41 5.20 -1.39 -14.01
C LYS A 41 6.15 -2.15 -13.10
N TYR A 42 5.61 -2.71 -12.03
CA TYR A 42 6.35 -3.61 -11.15
C TYR A 42 5.42 -4.68 -10.60
N PHE A 43 6.02 -5.63 -9.88
CA PHE A 43 5.31 -6.77 -9.33
C PHE A 43 5.64 -6.95 -7.86
N GLU A 44 4.64 -7.41 -7.13
CA GLU A 44 4.76 -7.79 -5.73
C GLU A 44 4.35 -9.25 -5.60
N ILE A 45 5.08 -10.00 -4.78
CA ILE A 45 4.69 -11.35 -4.41
C ILE A 45 4.34 -11.32 -2.93
N ILE A 46 3.07 -11.57 -2.64
CA ILE A 46 2.57 -11.64 -1.28
C ILE A 46 2.48 -13.12 -0.89
N THR A 47 3.21 -13.53 0.13
CA THR A 47 3.16 -14.90 0.68
C THR A 47 2.69 -14.84 2.13
N PHE A 48 1.73 -15.69 2.51
CA PHE A 48 1.18 -15.70 3.86
C PHE A 48 0.58 -17.03 4.28
N ASP A 49 0.48 -17.23 5.58
CA ASP A 49 -0.36 -18.22 6.25
C ASP A 49 -1.03 -17.56 7.47
N ASP A 50 -1.71 -18.33 8.32
CA ASP A 50 -2.49 -17.82 9.45
C ASP A 50 -1.78 -16.78 10.33
N GLU A 51 -0.46 -16.91 10.52
CA GLU A 51 0.34 -16.04 11.40
C GLU A 51 1.38 -15.22 10.66
N ARG A 52 1.85 -15.67 9.50
CA ARG A 52 3.01 -15.08 8.82
C ARG A 52 2.58 -14.38 7.55
N PHE A 53 3.21 -13.26 7.24
CA PHE A 53 2.90 -12.47 6.07
C PHE A 53 4.14 -11.78 5.52
N ARG A 54 4.37 -11.87 4.21
CA ARG A 54 5.56 -11.33 3.54
C ARG A 54 5.18 -10.72 2.19
N ILE A 55 5.73 -9.56 1.88
CA ILE A 55 5.66 -8.89 0.58
C ILE A 55 7.08 -8.83 0.03
N ASP A 56 7.29 -9.44 -1.13
CA ASP A 56 8.53 -9.38 -1.90
C ASP A 56 8.38 -8.42 -3.09
N PHE A 57 9.28 -7.44 -3.20
CA PHE A 57 9.25 -6.46 -4.29
C PHE A 57 10.13 -6.91 -5.46
N VAL A 58 9.55 -7.67 -6.39
CA VAL A 58 10.29 -8.36 -7.45
C VAL A 58 10.39 -7.52 -8.74
N GLY A 59 11.34 -7.91 -9.59
CA GLY A 59 11.49 -7.34 -10.94
C GLY A 59 10.46 -7.90 -11.93
N GLU A 60 10.60 -7.52 -13.20
CA GLU A 60 9.71 -7.97 -14.28
C GLU A 60 9.70 -9.49 -14.49
N ASP A 61 10.76 -10.19 -14.09
CA ASP A 61 10.86 -11.64 -14.18
C ASP A 61 10.06 -12.38 -13.10
N LYS A 62 9.50 -11.65 -12.12
CA LYS A 62 8.64 -12.14 -11.04
C LYS A 62 9.33 -13.20 -10.18
N LYS A 63 10.65 -13.10 -10.01
CA LYS A 63 11.43 -14.05 -9.20
C LYS A 63 11.89 -13.41 -7.91
N VAL A 64 11.67 -14.14 -6.82
CA VAL A 64 12.32 -13.85 -5.55
C VAL A 64 13.76 -14.36 -5.63
N THR A 65 14.72 -13.47 -5.43
CA THR A 65 16.15 -13.77 -5.30
C THR A 65 16.60 -13.44 -3.89
N GLU A 66 17.85 -13.77 -3.55
CA GLU A 66 18.41 -13.36 -2.26
C GLU A 66 18.56 -11.84 -2.12
N GLU A 67 18.53 -11.10 -3.23
CA GLU A 67 18.62 -9.64 -3.27
C GLU A 67 17.25 -8.96 -3.30
N THR A 68 16.16 -9.73 -3.36
CA THR A 68 14.82 -9.16 -3.39
C THR A 68 14.50 -8.50 -2.05
N PRO A 69 14.23 -7.18 -2.03
CA PRO A 69 13.82 -6.52 -0.81
C PRO A 69 12.41 -6.98 -0.44
N TYR A 70 12.16 -7.07 0.86
CA TYR A 70 10.89 -7.54 1.38
C TYR A 70 10.49 -6.82 2.66
N ILE A 71 9.20 -6.94 2.98
CA ILE A 71 8.65 -6.59 4.28
C ILE A 71 7.86 -7.79 4.77
N MET A 72 8.07 -8.20 6.02
CA MET A 72 7.35 -9.34 6.57
C MET A 72 7.05 -9.21 8.05
N THR A 73 6.10 -10.01 8.50
CA THR A 73 5.81 -10.30 9.89
C THR A 73 5.73 -11.82 10.05
N ALA A 74 6.23 -12.32 11.18
CA ALA A 74 6.16 -13.74 11.53
C ALA A 74 5.27 -14.00 12.77
N ASP A 75 4.62 -12.97 13.30
CA ASP A 75 3.91 -12.98 14.58
C ASP A 75 2.50 -12.35 14.47
N GLY A 76 1.84 -12.58 13.35
CA GLY A 76 0.48 -12.11 13.12
C GLY A 76 0.39 -10.59 12.97
N GLY A 77 1.49 -9.92 12.60
CA GLY A 77 1.55 -8.48 12.42
C GLY A 77 1.73 -7.72 13.74
N ASP A 78 2.45 -8.26 14.71
CA ASP A 78 2.88 -7.51 15.89
C ASP A 78 4.21 -6.79 15.60
N THR A 79 5.17 -7.52 15.01
CA THR A 79 6.44 -6.99 14.53
C THR A 79 6.56 -7.04 13.03
N TRP A 80 7.20 -6.02 12.47
CA TRP A 80 7.53 -5.90 11.06
C TRP A 80 9.03 -5.90 10.86
N ILE A 81 9.44 -6.63 9.84
CA ILE A 81 10.83 -6.80 9.46
C ILE A 81 10.99 -6.33 8.03
N MET A 82 11.79 -5.28 7.83
CA MET A 82 12.22 -4.85 6.51
C MET A 82 13.56 -5.51 6.20
N GLY A 83 13.62 -6.29 5.13
CA GLY A 83 14.83 -6.90 4.62
C GLY A 83 15.27 -6.24 3.33
N ASP A 84 16.53 -5.80 3.25
CA ASP A 84 17.15 -5.36 2.01
C ASP A 84 18.59 -5.89 1.94
N LYS A 85 18.99 -6.43 0.78
CA LYS A 85 20.32 -7.04 0.59
C LYS A 85 21.12 -6.39 -0.54
N PRO A 86 21.56 -5.12 -0.40
CA PRO A 86 22.48 -4.51 -1.35
C PRO A 86 23.89 -5.07 -1.16
N LYS A 87 24.48 -5.60 -2.24
CA LYS A 87 25.92 -5.96 -2.33
C LYS A 87 26.39 -6.92 -1.21
N ASP A 88 25.72 -8.06 -1.09
CA ASP A 88 26.05 -9.15 -0.15
C ASP A 88 25.90 -8.83 1.35
N ARG A 89 25.36 -7.67 1.72
CA ARG A 89 25.03 -7.34 3.12
C ARG A 89 23.54 -7.38 3.32
N PHE A 90 23.09 -8.14 4.32
CA PHE A 90 21.69 -8.22 4.66
C PHE A 90 21.39 -7.24 5.79
N TYR A 91 20.60 -6.21 5.50
CA TYR A 91 20.16 -5.25 6.48
C TYR A 91 18.75 -5.59 6.93
N CYS A 92 18.52 -5.57 8.25
CA CYS A 92 17.21 -5.80 8.84
C CYS A 92 16.87 -4.72 9.87
N SER A 93 15.59 -4.42 10.00
CA SER A 93 15.07 -3.70 11.15
C SER A 93 13.80 -4.38 11.62
N GLU A 94 13.70 -4.62 12.93
CA GLU A 94 12.51 -5.12 13.59
C GLU A 94 11.81 -3.95 14.28
N MET A 95 10.54 -3.73 13.95
CA MET A 95 9.76 -2.62 14.46
C MET A 95 8.39 -3.09 14.91
N GLN A 96 7.91 -2.56 16.03
CA GLN A 96 6.52 -2.74 16.42
C GLN A 96 5.60 -2.09 15.38
N THR A 97 4.45 -2.69 15.12
CA THR A 97 3.50 -2.24 14.09
C THR A 97 3.16 -0.76 14.23
N GLU A 98 2.76 -0.30 15.42
CA GLU A 98 2.41 1.10 15.62
C GLU A 98 3.59 2.03 15.34
N ALA A 99 4.80 1.67 15.77
CA ALA A 99 6.01 2.45 15.52
C ALA A 99 6.39 2.48 14.03
N PHE A 100 6.20 1.36 13.32
CA PHE A 100 6.40 1.28 11.88
C PHE A 100 5.48 2.26 11.14
N PHE A 101 4.18 2.24 11.44
CA PHE A 101 3.21 3.14 10.81
C PHE A 101 3.33 4.59 11.24
N GLN A 102 3.68 4.86 12.50
CA GLN A 102 3.99 6.22 12.94
C GLN A 102 5.21 6.76 12.21
N ASN A 103 6.28 5.97 12.05
CA ASN A 103 7.46 6.40 11.31
C ASN A 103 7.17 6.65 9.82
N LEU A 104 6.24 5.90 9.22
CA LEU A 104 5.76 6.17 7.85
C LEU A 104 4.87 7.42 7.81
N GLY A 105 3.94 7.55 8.74
CA GLY A 105 3.04 8.70 8.89
C GLY A 105 3.81 10.01 9.08
N ASP A 106 4.80 10.00 9.96
CA ASP A 106 5.70 11.12 10.27
C ASP A 106 6.40 11.63 9.02
N GLN A 107 6.84 10.74 8.13
CA GLN A 107 7.49 11.17 6.89
C GLN A 107 6.53 11.92 5.96
N VAL A 108 5.24 11.56 5.97
CA VAL A 108 4.21 12.28 5.23
C VAL A 108 3.89 13.62 5.93
N THR A 109 3.72 13.64 7.26
CA THR A 109 3.41 14.86 8.03
C THR A 109 4.53 15.90 8.01
N HIS A 110 5.81 15.52 8.07
CA HIS A 110 6.92 16.47 8.01
C HIS A 110 6.91 17.30 6.71
N ALA A 111 6.49 16.71 5.58
CA ALA A 111 6.31 17.45 4.34
C ALA A 111 5.10 18.39 4.40
N VAL A 112 3.99 17.98 5.02
CA VAL A 112 2.76 18.79 5.19
C VAL A 112 3.00 20.00 6.11
N ASP A 113 3.69 19.78 7.23
CA ASP A 113 3.95 20.81 8.25
C ASP A 113 4.92 21.88 7.75
N PHE A 114 5.95 21.50 6.99
CA PHE A 114 6.90 22.46 6.41
C PHE A 114 6.22 23.51 5.51
N PHE A 115 5.13 23.13 4.82
CA PHE A 115 4.39 24.01 3.93
C PHE A 115 3.11 24.61 4.56
N ASN A 116 2.87 24.38 5.86
CA ASN A 116 1.66 24.78 6.59
C ASN A 116 0.40 24.46 5.78
N VAL A 117 0.35 23.25 5.24
CA VAL A 117 -0.75 22.79 4.40
C VAL A 117 -1.96 22.57 5.29
N LYS A 118 -3.03 23.31 5.01
CA LYS A 118 -4.34 23.06 5.58
C LYS A 118 -5.18 22.36 4.53
N ALA A 119 -5.47 21.08 4.77
CA ALA A 119 -6.45 20.36 3.99
C ALA A 119 -7.82 20.49 4.63
N GLU A 120 -8.85 20.70 3.83
CA GLU A 120 -10.21 20.44 4.26
C GLU A 120 -10.42 18.94 4.44
N THR A 121 -11.40 18.57 5.27
CA THR A 121 -11.73 17.15 5.45
C THR A 121 -12.13 16.55 4.11
N PRO A 122 -11.51 15.45 3.66
CA PRO A 122 -11.89 14.80 2.43
C PRO A 122 -13.34 14.30 2.53
N THR A 123 -14.08 14.43 1.43
CA THR A 123 -15.42 13.87 1.30
C THR A 123 -15.32 12.62 0.44
N VAL A 124 -15.75 11.48 0.97
CA VAL A 124 -15.78 10.20 0.25
C VAL A 124 -17.23 9.84 -0.03
N LYS A 125 -17.55 9.56 -1.28
CA LYS A 125 -18.89 9.14 -1.71
C LYS A 125 -18.80 7.86 -2.52
N GLN A 126 -19.58 6.85 -2.13
CA GLN A 126 -19.83 5.70 -2.99
C GLN A 126 -20.74 6.13 -4.14
N VAL A 127 -20.26 5.95 -5.37
CA VAL A 127 -20.95 6.36 -6.60
C VAL A 127 -21.71 5.20 -7.23
N LEU A 128 -21.15 3.99 -7.14
CA LEU A 128 -21.67 2.78 -7.79
C LEU A 128 -21.36 1.55 -6.93
N GLU A 129 -22.23 0.56 -6.98
CA GLU A 129 -21.94 -0.80 -6.52
C GLU A 129 -22.70 -1.80 -7.41
N GLU A 130 -21.97 -2.72 -8.02
CA GLU A 130 -22.50 -3.68 -8.98
C GLU A 130 -21.66 -4.96 -9.00
N PRO A 131 -22.18 -6.08 -9.55
CA PRO A 131 -21.38 -7.28 -9.76
C PRO A 131 -20.16 -6.98 -10.65
N GLY A 132 -18.97 -7.38 -10.21
CA GLY A 132 -17.73 -7.29 -10.97
C GLY A 132 -17.43 -8.56 -11.77
N PRO A 133 -16.38 -8.54 -12.62
CA PRO A 133 -15.90 -9.75 -13.28
C PRO A 133 -15.29 -10.72 -12.27
N GLU A 134 -15.19 -11.98 -12.66
CA GLU A 134 -14.40 -12.95 -11.91
C GLU A 134 -12.90 -12.59 -12.03
N ILE A 135 -12.18 -12.58 -10.91
CA ILE A 135 -10.74 -12.32 -10.86
C ILE A 135 -10.08 -13.52 -10.18
N VAL A 136 -9.16 -14.17 -10.89
CA VAL A 136 -8.41 -15.36 -10.43
C VAL A 136 -9.30 -16.46 -9.81
N GLY A 137 -10.50 -16.66 -10.37
CA GLY A 137 -11.44 -17.68 -9.89
C GLY A 137 -12.46 -17.20 -8.85
N PHE A 138 -12.32 -15.98 -8.34
CA PHE A 138 -13.20 -15.43 -7.30
C PHE A 138 -14.21 -14.45 -7.89
N LYS A 139 -15.46 -14.55 -7.44
CA LYS A 139 -16.49 -13.57 -7.79
C LYS A 139 -16.18 -12.26 -7.10
N THR A 140 -16.36 -11.15 -7.80
CA THR A 140 -16.12 -9.83 -7.25
C THR A 140 -17.37 -8.96 -7.27
N THR A 141 -17.39 -7.99 -6.35
CA THR A 141 -18.27 -6.82 -6.39
C THR A 141 -17.41 -5.63 -6.77
N HIS A 142 -17.85 -4.88 -7.78
CA HIS A 142 -17.28 -3.62 -8.19
C HIS A 142 -17.90 -2.48 -7.38
N VAL A 143 -17.07 -1.65 -6.76
CA VAL A 143 -17.51 -0.39 -6.15
C VAL A 143 -16.67 0.75 -6.67
N GLN A 144 -17.34 1.83 -7.08
CA GLN A 144 -16.70 3.09 -7.41
C GLN A 144 -16.86 4.09 -6.27
N LEU A 145 -15.74 4.70 -5.87
CA LEU A 145 -15.67 5.78 -4.89
C LEU A 145 -15.20 7.05 -5.56
N GLU A 146 -15.78 8.16 -5.13
CA GLU A 146 -15.28 9.49 -5.45
C GLU A 146 -14.86 10.18 -4.16
N THR A 147 -13.57 10.49 -4.06
CA THR A 147 -12.98 11.25 -2.97
C THR A 147 -12.63 12.64 -3.47
N ASN A 148 -13.20 13.67 -2.85
CA ASN A 148 -12.85 15.06 -3.12
C ASN A 148 -12.18 15.68 -1.89
N ALA A 149 -11.01 16.27 -2.10
CA ALA A 149 -10.28 17.01 -1.09
C ALA A 149 -9.84 18.37 -1.65
N SER A 150 -9.72 19.35 -0.76
CA SER A 150 -9.12 20.64 -1.08
C SER A 150 -7.99 20.89 -0.09
N ALA A 151 -6.89 21.46 -0.58
CA ALA A 151 -5.76 21.81 0.26
C ALA A 151 -5.26 23.19 -0.13
N TYR A 152 -4.85 23.96 0.87
CA TYR A 152 -4.12 25.19 0.62
C TYR A 152 -2.85 25.26 1.46
N ALA A 153 -1.80 25.79 0.83
CA ALA A 153 -0.52 26.04 1.46
C ALA A 153 -0.21 27.54 1.42
N TRP A 154 0.41 28.05 2.47
CA TRP A 154 0.94 29.40 2.52
C TRP A 154 2.46 29.34 2.51
N PHE A 155 3.07 29.94 1.48
CA PHE A 155 4.52 30.12 1.44
C PHE A 155 4.82 31.61 1.27
N LEU A 156 5.45 32.21 2.29
CA LEU A 156 5.62 33.66 2.42
C LEU A 156 4.26 34.38 2.28
N PHE A 157 4.13 35.27 1.29
CA PHE A 157 2.90 36.04 1.03
C PHE A 157 2.00 35.41 -0.05
N PHE A 158 2.33 34.22 -0.54
CA PHE A 158 1.58 33.55 -1.61
C PHE A 158 0.74 32.39 -1.06
N LYS A 159 -0.56 32.44 -1.34
CA LYS A 159 -1.48 31.31 -1.15
C LYS A 159 -1.45 30.41 -2.40
N PHE A 160 -1.27 29.11 -2.18
CA PHE A 160 -1.39 28.07 -3.18
C PHE A 160 -2.62 27.24 -2.84
N GLU A 161 -3.53 27.07 -3.79
CA GLU A 161 -4.75 26.29 -3.63
C GLU A 161 -4.73 25.13 -4.62
N TYR A 162 -5.02 23.94 -4.09
CA TYR A 162 -5.12 22.70 -4.82
C TYR A 162 -6.48 22.05 -4.53
N SER A 163 -7.07 21.47 -5.56
CA SER A 163 -8.18 20.55 -5.42
C SER A 163 -7.75 19.19 -5.95
N VAL A 164 -8.04 18.15 -5.18
CA VAL A 164 -7.76 16.76 -5.53
C VAL A 164 -9.10 16.05 -5.67
N LYS A 165 -9.30 15.41 -6.82
CA LYS A 165 -10.38 14.48 -7.06
C LYS A 165 -9.78 13.11 -7.32
N ILE A 166 -10.20 12.10 -6.57
CA ILE A 166 -9.82 10.71 -6.77
C ILE A 166 -11.07 9.93 -7.11
N VAL A 167 -11.01 9.15 -8.18
CA VAL A 167 -12.02 8.15 -8.50
C VAL A 167 -11.35 6.78 -8.37
N ASP A 168 -11.81 5.98 -7.41
CA ASP A 168 -11.31 4.64 -7.15
C ASP A 168 -12.36 3.61 -7.54
N ASP A 169 -12.06 2.79 -8.54
CA ASP A 169 -12.79 1.59 -8.88
C ASP A 169 -12.13 0.40 -8.16
N LEU A 170 -12.89 -0.27 -7.30
CA LEU A 170 -12.42 -1.34 -6.42
C LEU A 170 -13.18 -2.62 -6.73
N TRP A 171 -12.47 -3.74 -6.88
CA TRP A 171 -13.09 -5.06 -7.01
C TRP A 171 -12.70 -5.92 -5.82
N TYR A 172 -13.64 -6.15 -4.91
CA TYR A 172 -13.44 -7.01 -3.75
C TYR A 172 -14.20 -8.32 -3.89
N THR A 173 -13.72 -9.38 -3.24
CA THR A 173 -14.43 -10.66 -3.17
C THR A 173 -14.90 -10.94 -1.75
N THR A 174 -15.99 -11.69 -1.60
CA THR A 174 -16.47 -12.20 -0.29
C THR A 174 -16.30 -13.72 -0.18
N ASP A 175 -15.70 -14.35 -1.19
CA ASP A 175 -15.46 -15.79 -1.23
C ASP A 175 -14.33 -16.23 -0.27
N VAL A 176 -13.60 -15.26 0.29
CA VAL A 176 -12.43 -15.44 1.17
C VAL A 176 -12.45 -14.40 2.29
N GLU A 177 -11.94 -14.78 3.46
CA GLU A 177 -11.89 -13.89 4.62
C GLU A 177 -10.68 -12.95 4.55
N ILE A 178 -10.84 -11.75 5.12
CA ILE A 178 -9.75 -10.80 5.32
C ILE A 178 -8.76 -11.37 6.33
N HIS A 179 -7.51 -11.49 5.91
CA HIS A 179 -6.40 -11.96 6.74
C HIS A 179 -6.24 -11.14 8.05
N PRO A 180 -5.94 -11.77 9.21
CA PRO A 180 -5.75 -11.06 10.48
C PRO A 180 -4.68 -9.96 10.41
N VAL A 181 -3.54 -10.24 9.76
CA VAL A 181 -2.47 -9.24 9.55
C VAL A 181 -2.99 -8.01 8.82
N ARG A 182 -3.88 -8.18 7.82
CA ARG A 182 -4.50 -7.04 7.12
C ARG A 182 -5.35 -6.19 8.05
N LYS A 183 -6.12 -6.82 8.94
CA LYS A 183 -6.94 -6.08 9.91
C LYS A 183 -6.05 -5.26 10.84
N LYS A 184 -4.96 -5.84 11.35
CA LYS A 184 -3.98 -5.09 12.16
C LYS A 184 -3.33 -3.96 11.37
N TRP A 185 -2.92 -4.22 10.12
CA TRP A 185 -2.36 -3.21 9.21
C TRP A 185 -3.32 -2.04 9.02
N ILE A 186 -4.58 -2.30 8.63
CA ILE A 186 -5.61 -1.25 8.47
C ILE A 186 -5.81 -0.48 9.77
N ASN A 187 -5.91 -1.17 10.91
CA ASN A 187 -6.09 -0.52 12.20
C ASN A 187 -4.90 0.40 12.54
N ALA A 188 -3.67 -0.01 12.24
CA ALA A 188 -2.49 0.80 12.48
C ALA A 188 -2.44 2.02 11.54
N LEU A 189 -2.91 1.88 10.29
CA LEU A 189 -3.06 3.02 9.36
C LEU A 189 -4.06 4.07 9.86
N THR A 190 -5.08 3.69 10.63
CA THR A 190 -6.01 4.64 11.27
C THR A 190 -5.40 5.38 12.46
N GLN A 191 -4.16 5.04 12.84
CA GLN A 191 -3.42 5.61 13.95
C GLN A 191 -2.09 6.21 13.47
N SER A 192 -2.04 6.64 12.20
CA SER A 192 -0.83 7.21 11.57
C SER A 192 -0.40 8.54 12.19
N GLY A 193 -1.25 9.16 13.02
CA GLY A 193 -1.06 10.51 13.56
C GLY A 193 -1.49 11.61 12.60
N ASN A 194 -1.89 11.25 11.37
CA ASN A 194 -2.40 12.17 10.37
C ASN A 194 -3.91 12.00 10.18
N SER A 195 -4.68 12.93 10.73
CA SER A 195 -6.15 12.88 10.70
C SER A 195 -6.79 12.78 9.31
N ILE A 196 -6.08 13.17 8.24
CA ILE A 196 -6.58 13.05 6.86
C ILE A 196 -6.43 11.59 6.43
N ILE A 197 -5.24 11.01 6.62
CA ILE A 197 -4.94 9.60 6.32
C ILE A 197 -5.88 8.71 7.13
N ASP A 198 -5.95 8.91 8.44
CA ASP A 198 -6.76 8.10 9.34
C ASP A 198 -8.25 8.09 8.93
N ARG A 199 -8.77 9.23 8.47
CA ARG A 199 -10.16 9.35 7.99
C ARG A 199 -10.38 8.68 6.64
N LEU A 200 -9.41 8.71 5.73
CA LEU A 200 -9.54 8.03 4.44
C LEU A 200 -9.70 6.52 4.65
N PHE A 201 -8.88 5.91 5.52
CA PHE A 201 -8.93 4.47 5.79
C PHE A 201 -10.17 4.04 6.57
N SER A 202 -10.50 4.73 7.67
CA SER A 202 -11.64 4.38 8.52
C SER A 202 -13.00 4.56 7.83
N ASN A 203 -13.09 5.46 6.84
CA ASN A 203 -14.38 5.74 6.21
C ASN A 203 -14.85 4.63 5.29
N TYR A 204 -13.95 3.90 4.63
CA TYR A 204 -14.35 2.98 3.58
C TYR A 204 -13.57 1.66 3.53
N VAL A 205 -12.23 1.69 3.52
CA VAL A 205 -11.43 0.45 3.35
C VAL A 205 -11.69 -0.55 4.48
N GLU A 206 -11.81 -0.06 5.72
CA GLU A 206 -12.14 -0.88 6.89
C GLU A 206 -13.53 -1.55 6.78
N LYS A 207 -14.45 -0.95 6.03
CA LYS A 207 -15.84 -1.41 5.90
C LYS A 207 -16.06 -2.41 4.77
N LEU A 208 -15.06 -2.64 3.93
CA LEU A 208 -15.15 -3.63 2.87
C LEU A 208 -15.30 -5.03 3.47
N PRO A 209 -16.25 -5.86 2.98
CA PRO A 209 -16.54 -7.16 3.58
C PRO A 209 -15.51 -8.24 3.25
N GLY A 210 -14.54 -7.94 2.37
CA GLY A 210 -13.52 -8.89 1.94
C GLY A 210 -12.33 -8.23 1.25
N PRO A 211 -11.32 -9.02 0.84
CA PRO A 211 -10.11 -8.51 0.24
C PRO A 211 -10.35 -7.93 -1.15
N ILE A 212 -9.61 -6.89 -1.47
CA ILE A 212 -9.59 -6.26 -2.80
C ILE A 212 -8.65 -7.07 -3.72
N LEU A 213 -9.12 -7.43 -4.91
CA LEU A 213 -8.36 -8.18 -5.92
C LEU A 213 -7.91 -7.29 -7.10
N LYS A 214 -8.52 -6.12 -7.27
CA LYS A 214 -8.14 -5.14 -8.28
C LYS A 214 -8.50 -3.74 -7.79
N THR A 215 -7.65 -2.76 -8.08
CA THR A 215 -7.97 -1.34 -7.97
C THR A 215 -7.62 -0.63 -9.27
N GLU A 216 -8.43 0.35 -9.65
CA GLU A 216 -8.11 1.35 -10.66
C GLU A 216 -8.41 2.73 -10.05
N SER A 217 -7.38 3.56 -9.94
CA SER A 217 -7.47 4.89 -9.34
C SER A 217 -7.12 5.93 -10.37
N VAL A 218 -7.95 6.97 -10.50
CA VAL A 218 -7.67 8.16 -11.29
C VAL A 218 -7.65 9.35 -10.35
N MET A 219 -6.48 9.98 -10.23
CA MET A 219 -6.26 11.14 -9.36
C MET A 219 -6.02 12.39 -10.22
N ASP A 220 -6.93 13.34 -10.11
CA ASP A 220 -6.82 14.67 -10.71
C ASP A 220 -6.40 15.70 -9.66
N ILE A 221 -5.20 16.24 -9.81
CA ILE A 221 -4.65 17.31 -8.98
C ILE A 221 -4.72 18.62 -9.74
N THR A 222 -5.64 19.49 -9.34
CA THR A 222 -5.87 20.79 -9.99
C THR A 222 -5.21 21.92 -9.20
N ASN A 223 -4.28 22.63 -9.83
CA ASN A 223 -3.77 23.90 -9.31
C ASN A 223 -4.75 25.02 -9.69
N ILE A 224 -5.53 25.50 -8.72
CA ILE A 224 -6.61 26.47 -8.92
C ILE A 224 -6.08 27.78 -9.50
N ARG A 225 -4.92 28.24 -9.01
CA ARG A 225 -4.32 29.52 -9.45
C ARG A 225 -3.80 29.47 -10.88
N LYS A 226 -3.25 28.34 -11.30
CA LYS A 226 -2.70 28.15 -12.65
C LYS A 226 -3.73 27.60 -13.65
N ASN A 227 -4.92 27.23 -13.18
CA ASN A 227 -5.95 26.54 -13.95
C ASN A 227 -5.39 25.35 -14.74
N SER A 228 -4.57 24.54 -14.06
CA SER A 228 -3.88 23.39 -14.66
C SER A 228 -4.16 22.15 -13.83
N THR A 229 -4.59 21.08 -14.48
CA THR A 229 -4.82 19.77 -13.88
C THR A 229 -3.72 18.81 -14.30
N LYS A 230 -3.23 18.04 -13.33
CA LYS A 230 -2.41 16.86 -13.56
C LYS A 230 -3.23 15.64 -13.23
N THR A 231 -3.21 14.67 -14.13
CA THR A 231 -3.88 13.38 -13.93
C THR A 231 -2.82 12.32 -13.72
N GLN A 232 -3.03 11.48 -12.72
CA GLN A 232 -2.27 10.27 -12.49
C GLN A 232 -3.25 9.10 -12.47
N LYS A 233 -2.84 7.98 -13.05
CA LYS A 233 -3.59 6.73 -12.95
C LYS A 233 -2.77 5.67 -12.27
N GLN A 234 -3.44 4.79 -11.56
CA GLN A 234 -2.83 3.64 -10.95
C GLN A 234 -3.74 2.44 -11.09
N ARG A 235 -3.17 1.28 -11.41
CA ARG A 235 -3.87 0.00 -11.43
C ARG A 235 -3.13 -1.00 -10.57
N THR A 236 -3.85 -1.73 -9.74
CA THR A 236 -3.35 -2.96 -9.11
C THR A 236 -4.22 -4.13 -9.53
N LEU A 237 -3.61 -5.30 -9.74
CA LEU A 237 -4.34 -6.50 -10.13
C LEU A 237 -3.65 -7.75 -9.56
N VAL A 238 -4.42 -8.57 -8.85
CA VAL A 238 -4.01 -9.95 -8.56
C VAL A 238 -4.07 -10.75 -9.85
N ILE A 239 -2.90 -11.22 -10.30
CA ILE A 239 -2.78 -11.94 -11.57
C ILE A 239 -2.59 -13.45 -11.38
N ALA A 240 -2.19 -13.89 -10.19
CA ALA A 240 -2.06 -15.30 -9.84
C ALA A 240 -2.24 -15.50 -8.34
N VAL A 241 -2.80 -16.65 -7.98
CA VAL A 241 -2.87 -17.16 -6.60
C VAL A 241 -2.50 -18.64 -6.64
N GLU A 242 -1.56 -19.05 -5.81
CA GLU A 242 -1.10 -20.42 -5.69
C GLU A 242 -0.95 -20.85 -4.23
N GLU A 243 -1.06 -22.15 -4.01
CA GLU A 243 -0.78 -22.79 -2.72
C GLU A 243 0.74 -22.97 -2.59
N VAL A 244 1.27 -22.73 -1.38
CA VAL A 244 2.69 -22.89 -1.04
C VAL A 244 2.82 -23.88 0.09
N ASP A 245 3.64 -24.91 -0.08
CA ASP A 245 3.82 -25.91 0.96
C ASP A 245 4.53 -25.34 2.21
N ALA A 246 4.31 -26.00 3.35
CA ALA A 246 4.83 -25.55 4.63
C ALA A 246 6.36 -25.46 4.67
N ALA A 247 7.09 -26.33 3.94
CA ALA A 247 8.55 -26.32 3.96
C ALA A 247 9.11 -25.12 3.19
N GLU A 248 8.46 -24.73 2.09
CA GLU A 248 8.77 -23.50 1.36
C GLU A 248 8.46 -22.25 2.19
N LEU A 249 7.31 -22.22 2.88
CA LEU A 249 6.97 -21.14 3.81
C LEU A 249 8.03 -21.00 4.91
N ASP A 250 8.39 -22.09 5.58
CA ASP A 250 9.38 -22.07 6.66
C ASP A 250 10.73 -21.53 6.19
N LYS A 251 11.10 -21.82 4.94
CA LYS A 251 12.31 -21.26 4.32
C LYS A 251 12.17 -19.75 4.06
N LEU A 252 11.02 -19.29 3.57
CA LEU A 252 10.77 -17.88 3.25
C LEU A 252 10.69 -17.00 4.50
N PHE A 253 10.11 -17.50 5.59
CA PHE A 253 9.97 -16.75 6.84
C PHE A 253 11.17 -16.88 7.76
N LYS A 254 12.18 -17.67 7.39
CA LYS A 254 13.43 -17.74 8.14
C LYS A 254 14.22 -16.44 7.94
N LEU A 255 14.41 -15.73 9.05
CA LEU A 255 15.28 -14.57 9.09
C LEU A 255 16.74 -14.96 8.79
N PRO A 256 17.39 -14.32 7.82
CA PRO A 256 18.83 -14.44 7.66
C PRO A 256 19.57 -13.74 8.82
N GLU A 257 20.83 -14.09 9.02
CA GLU A 257 21.71 -13.26 9.84
C GLU A 257 21.84 -11.88 9.19
N CYS A 258 21.61 -10.83 9.97
CA CYS A 258 21.44 -9.49 9.46
C CYS A 258 22.13 -8.43 10.33
N GLU A 259 22.63 -7.39 9.67
CA GLU A 259 23.08 -6.16 10.31
C GLU A 259 21.84 -5.34 10.66
N ILE A 260 21.72 -4.94 11.93
CA ILE A 260 20.61 -4.09 12.39
C ILE A 260 20.80 -2.71 11.75
N MET A 261 19.80 -2.26 10.99
CA MET A 261 19.77 -0.90 10.45
C MET A 261 19.63 0.10 11.59
N ASP A 262 20.35 1.23 11.50
CA ASP A 262 20.06 2.37 12.38
C ASP A 262 18.82 3.15 11.91
N ASP A 263 18.36 4.09 12.74
CA ASP A 263 17.15 4.88 12.47
C ASP A 263 17.25 5.70 11.17
N ASP A 264 18.45 6.18 10.81
CA ASP A 264 18.68 6.96 9.60
C ASP A 264 18.58 6.07 8.36
N GLU A 265 19.18 4.86 8.41
CA GLU A 265 19.06 3.84 7.37
C GLU A 265 17.62 3.38 7.18
N ILE A 266 16.89 3.13 8.27
CA ILE A 266 15.45 2.78 8.24
C ILE A 266 14.67 3.88 7.53
N GLN A 267 14.92 5.15 7.88
CA GLN A 267 14.26 6.27 7.22
C GLN A 267 14.63 6.37 5.75
N GLU A 268 15.89 6.19 5.37
CA GLU A 268 16.31 6.23 3.97
C GLU A 268 15.63 5.13 3.15
N LYS A 269 15.62 3.89 3.65
CA LYS A 269 15.01 2.73 2.99
C LYS A 269 13.50 2.85 2.93
N GLY A 270 12.87 3.27 4.02
CA GLY A 270 11.43 3.60 4.03
C GLY A 270 11.08 4.67 3.00
N LYS A 271 11.86 5.76 2.92
CA LYS A 271 11.71 6.80 1.89
C LYS A 271 11.88 6.24 0.48
N ALA A 272 12.85 5.35 0.26
CA ALA A 272 13.11 4.77 -1.05
C ALA A 272 11.94 3.87 -1.49
N LEU A 273 11.44 3.02 -0.61
CA LEU A 273 10.28 2.17 -0.87
C LEU A 273 9.01 3.00 -1.10
N MET A 274 8.75 4.03 -0.29
CA MET A 274 7.62 4.93 -0.52
C MET A 274 7.78 5.74 -1.82
N SER A 275 8.97 6.26 -2.10
CA SER A 275 9.23 7.04 -3.33
C SER A 275 9.12 6.19 -4.60
N ALA A 276 9.42 4.90 -4.49
CA ALA A 276 9.20 3.92 -5.56
C ALA A 276 7.74 3.44 -5.65
N GLY A 277 6.85 3.95 -4.78
CA GLY A 277 5.47 3.50 -4.67
C GLY A 277 5.32 2.08 -4.16
N LYS A 278 6.37 1.45 -3.61
CA LYS A 278 6.37 0.05 -3.14
C LYS A 278 5.82 -0.11 -1.73
N LEU A 279 5.95 0.92 -0.90
CA LEU A 279 5.26 1.03 0.37
C LEU A 279 4.18 2.09 0.20
N MET A 280 2.93 1.67 0.07
CA MET A 280 1.80 2.59 0.09
C MET A 280 1.04 2.36 1.40
N LEU A 281 0.77 3.45 2.11
CA LEU A 281 -0.23 3.45 3.16
C LEU A 281 -1.60 3.30 2.49
#